data_AF-A0A1H9C7W1-F1
#
_entry.id   AF-A0A1H9C7W1-F1
#
_cell.length_a   1.000
_cell.length_b   1.000
_cell.length_c   1.000
_cell.angle_alpha   90.00
_cell.angle_beta   90.00
_cell.angle_gamma   90.00
#
_symmetry.space_group_name_H-M   'P 1'
#
loop_
_entity.id
_entity.type
_entity.pdbx_description
1 polymer ?
#
loop_
_entity_poly.entity_id
_entity_poly.type
_entity_poly.pdbx_seq_one_letter_code
_entity_poly.pdbx_strand_id
1 'polypeptide(L)'
;MRRLVVAYIATSLIAPASGQDGLPSIFQHATGPQIAENAIDIGRLESLTDAYMSQMLNFASTGNLSQIGSNAINSVVYRGDLRNVVQRFDGTQSVDNRLALGLVDIFGDISQSGKNLAGSTVSNSLEFADQLLGADGQQLVLNSAEIAILYGSVGQSGINMANYAEATLAIGSASQIIELGAVQHVDNRLEVAAMSAVSAAISQRGENFGNIMISETVDSLTRNFAGDQKVHNVVVLGEGEAGSVTQHGTNMANFIMASRIGALEQISVGTQSVVNEVLDAQGNAVTGGGITQTSDNSVNVIILTQPAEGGDDATILVAQTADFPQSANSSGGGAQTGNALVVDR
;
A
#
# COMPACT_ATOMS: atom_id res chain seq x y z
N MET A 1 7.21 26.68 11.41
CA MET A 1 6.56 25.93 12.51
C MET A 1 5.15 25.56 12.08
N ARG A 2 4.89 24.31 11.71
CA ARG A 2 3.54 23.80 11.40
C ARG A 2 3.36 22.41 12.02
N ARG A 3 2.11 22.15 12.39
CA ARG A 3 1.66 21.18 13.38
C ARG A 3 1.73 19.75 12.84
N LEU A 4 2.42 18.89 13.58
CA LEU A 4 2.27 17.44 13.54
C LEU A 4 0.93 17.10 14.21
N VAL A 5 -0.10 16.76 13.44
CA VAL A 5 -1.31 16.14 13.99
C VAL A 5 -1.17 14.64 13.74
N VAL A 6 -0.61 13.96 14.74
CA VAL A 6 -0.56 12.52 14.78
C VAL A 6 -1.76 12.05 15.60
N ALA A 7 -2.80 11.57 14.92
CA ALA A 7 -3.93 10.92 15.56
C ALA A 7 -3.67 9.42 15.67
N TYR A 8 -2.90 8.99 16.68
CA TYR A 8 -2.85 7.58 17.07
C TYR A 8 -4.06 7.28 17.97
N ILE A 9 -5.10 6.63 17.43
CA ILE A 9 -6.02 5.85 18.26
C ILE A 9 -5.54 4.41 18.22
N ALA A 10 -4.45 4.13 18.92
CA ALA A 10 -4.05 2.77 19.25
C ALA A 10 -4.69 2.43 20.60
N THR A 11 -5.82 1.70 20.60
CA THR A 11 -6.29 1.05 21.83
C THR A 11 -5.37 -0.13 22.13
N SER A 12 -4.30 0.11 22.88
CA SER A 12 -3.50 -0.94 23.51
C SER A 12 -4.25 -1.44 24.75
N LEU A 13 -5.02 -2.51 24.60
CA LEU A 13 -5.57 -3.24 25.74
C LEU A 13 -4.44 -4.05 26.38
N ILE A 14 -3.70 -3.44 27.30
CA ILE A 14 -2.92 -4.20 28.29
C ILE A 14 -3.91 -4.56 29.41
N ALA A 15 -4.71 -5.60 29.18
CA ALA A 15 -5.56 -6.12 30.25
C ALA A 15 -4.66 -6.85 31.27
N PRO A 16 -4.66 -6.47 32.56
CA PRO A 16 -4.08 -7.31 33.59
C PRO A 16 -4.89 -8.61 33.66
N ALA A 17 -4.20 -9.74 33.73
CA ALA A 17 -4.78 -11.05 33.98
C ALA A 17 -5.46 -11.05 35.35
N SER A 18 -6.73 -10.66 35.42
CA SER A 18 -7.56 -10.85 36.59
C SER A 18 -9.02 -11.08 36.19
N GLY A 19 -9.41 -12.35 36.09
CA GLY A 19 -10.75 -12.81 36.44
C GLY A 19 -11.90 -12.58 35.47
N GLN A 20 -11.66 -12.36 34.17
CA GLN A 20 -12.73 -12.54 33.18
C GLN A 20 -12.67 -13.99 32.67
N ASP A 21 -13.66 -14.80 33.09
CA ASP A 21 -13.91 -16.11 32.48
C ASP A 21 -14.39 -15.91 31.04
N GLY A 22 -13.44 -15.93 30.10
CA GLY A 22 -13.70 -15.84 28.66
C GLY A 22 -12.55 -15.21 27.90
N LEU A 23 -12.28 -15.70 26.69
CA LEU A 23 -11.37 -15.06 25.76
C LEU A 23 -11.87 -13.64 25.40
N PRO A 24 -10.99 -12.63 25.26
CA PRO A 24 -11.39 -11.26 24.93
C PRO A 24 -12.12 -11.18 23.58
N SER A 25 -13.11 -10.28 23.48
CA SER A 25 -13.78 -9.92 22.23
C SER A 25 -13.62 -8.42 21.97
N ILE A 26 -13.34 -8.06 20.71
CA ILE A 26 -13.08 -6.68 20.29
C ILE A 26 -14.03 -6.31 19.15
N PHE A 27 -14.71 -5.18 19.31
CA PHE A 27 -15.60 -4.60 18.31
C PHE A 27 -15.15 -3.17 18.07
N GLN A 28 -14.63 -2.89 16.90
CA GLN A 28 -14.19 -1.56 16.48
C GLN A 28 -14.98 -1.17 15.23
N HIS A 29 -15.66 -0.05 15.31
CA HIS A 29 -16.32 0.55 14.16
C HIS A 29 -15.84 1.98 14.08
N ALA A 30 -15.34 2.36 12.91
CA ALA A 30 -14.88 3.70 12.67
C ALA A 30 -15.46 4.25 11.39
N THR A 31 -15.90 5.51 11.50
CA THR A 31 -16.49 6.28 10.42
C THR A 31 -15.77 7.63 10.33
N GLY A 32 -15.68 8.18 9.13
CA GLY A 32 -15.14 9.52 8.90
C GLY A 32 -13.65 9.57 8.55
N PRO A 33 -13.11 10.77 8.33
CA PRO A 33 -11.79 10.94 7.71
C PRO A 33 -10.63 10.86 8.72
N GLN A 34 -9.54 10.22 8.30
CA GLN A 34 -8.19 10.30 8.89
C GLN A 34 -7.25 10.88 7.84
N ILE A 35 -6.64 12.03 8.14
CA ILE A 35 -5.84 12.79 7.16
C ILE A 35 -4.47 13.09 7.78
N ALA A 36 -3.41 12.73 7.07
CA ALA A 36 -2.02 13.07 7.40
C ALA A 36 -1.40 13.86 6.24
N GLU A 37 -1.09 15.13 6.49
CA GLU A 37 -0.55 16.04 5.46
C GLU A 37 0.83 16.57 5.86
N ASN A 38 1.80 16.41 4.96
CA ASN A 38 3.11 17.01 5.05
C ASN A 38 3.35 17.85 3.80
N ALA A 39 3.60 19.15 3.96
CA ALA A 39 3.84 20.04 2.84
C ALA A 39 5.06 20.93 3.07
N ILE A 40 5.95 20.99 2.08
CA ILE A 40 7.00 21.99 1.97
C ILE A 40 6.86 22.67 0.62
N ASP A 41 6.81 24.00 0.64
CA ASP A 41 6.65 24.83 -0.55
C ASP A 41 7.70 25.94 -0.51
N ILE A 42 8.66 25.84 -1.41
CA ILE A 42 9.73 26.83 -1.65
C ILE A 42 9.51 27.49 -3.03
N GLY A 43 8.44 27.13 -3.74
CA GLY A 43 8.12 27.59 -5.10
C GLY A 43 7.83 26.43 -6.05
N ARG A 44 7.04 26.72 -7.08
CA ARG A 44 6.62 25.76 -8.11
C ARG A 44 7.48 25.84 -9.36
N LEU A 45 7.48 24.76 -10.14
CA LEU A 45 8.19 24.74 -11.42
C LEU A 45 7.74 25.85 -12.38
N GLU A 46 6.44 26.18 -12.40
CA GLU A 46 5.88 27.27 -13.22
C GLU A 46 6.50 28.65 -12.93
N SER A 47 7.12 28.83 -11.76
CA SER A 47 7.77 30.08 -11.38
C SER A 47 9.22 30.20 -11.87
N LEU A 48 9.78 29.13 -12.46
CA LEU A 48 11.06 29.16 -13.16
C LEU A 48 10.93 30.02 -14.42
N THR A 49 11.58 31.17 -14.41
CA THR A 49 11.79 32.01 -15.59
C THR A 49 13.27 32.03 -15.94
N ASP A 50 13.64 32.34 -17.19
CA ASP A 50 15.05 32.44 -17.63
C ASP A 50 15.89 33.38 -16.73
N ALA A 51 15.27 34.47 -16.26
CA ALA A 51 15.89 35.40 -15.33
C ALA A 51 16.14 34.77 -13.94
N TYR A 52 15.24 33.89 -13.49
CA TYR A 52 15.34 33.19 -12.22
C TYR A 52 16.39 32.06 -12.28
N MET A 53 16.44 31.30 -13.38
CA MET A 53 17.47 30.29 -13.64
C MET A 53 18.90 30.87 -13.57
N SER A 54 19.09 32.09 -14.07
CA SER A 54 20.40 32.78 -13.98
C SER A 54 20.82 33.15 -12.55
N GLN A 55 19.86 33.25 -11.60
CA GLN A 55 20.10 33.56 -10.19
C GLN A 55 20.17 32.31 -9.29
N MET A 56 19.60 31.18 -9.74
CA MET A 56 19.51 29.92 -8.99
C MET A 56 20.83 29.20 -8.75
N LEU A 57 21.90 29.55 -9.46
CA LEU A 57 23.27 29.04 -9.24
C LEU A 57 23.79 29.24 -7.79
N ASN A 58 23.03 29.91 -6.91
CA ASN A 58 23.37 30.15 -5.51
C ASN A 58 22.50 29.42 -4.46
N PHE A 59 21.42 28.71 -4.84
CA PHE A 59 20.52 28.02 -3.89
C PHE A 59 20.53 26.49 -4.08
N ALA A 60 21.64 25.88 -3.69
CA ALA A 60 21.78 24.43 -3.61
C ALA A 60 21.38 23.93 -2.21
N SER A 61 20.51 22.93 -2.15
CA SER A 61 20.27 22.16 -0.92
C SER A 61 21.07 20.86 -0.95
N THR A 62 22.00 20.71 0.00
CA THR A 62 22.83 19.51 0.17
C THR A 62 22.35 18.59 1.30
N GLY A 63 21.16 18.87 1.88
CA GLY A 63 20.59 18.09 2.98
C GLY A 63 19.57 17.06 2.51
N ASN A 64 19.42 15.99 3.29
CA ASN A 64 18.39 14.98 3.07
C ASN A 64 17.04 15.47 3.60
N LEU A 65 15.96 15.17 2.88
CA LEU A 65 14.60 15.55 3.24
C LEU A 65 13.71 14.32 3.33
N SER A 66 12.97 14.19 4.44
CA SER A 66 12.04 13.08 4.64
C SER A 66 10.65 13.56 5.07
N GLN A 67 9.61 13.05 4.41
CA GLN A 67 8.21 13.22 4.78
C GLN A 67 7.58 11.84 5.00
N ILE A 68 6.96 11.64 6.17
CA ILE A 68 6.33 10.38 6.53
C ILE A 68 4.91 10.68 7.03
N GLY A 69 3.92 10.05 6.42
CA GLY A 69 2.53 10.09 6.86
C GLY A 69 1.99 8.68 7.05
N SER A 70 1.18 8.47 8.08
CA SER A 70 0.62 7.16 8.40
C SER A 70 -0.73 7.30 9.09
N ASN A 71 -1.74 6.61 8.59
CA ASN A 71 -3.03 6.42 9.24
C ASN A 71 -3.22 4.94 9.58
N ALA A 72 -3.72 4.67 10.78
CA ALA A 72 -4.11 3.33 11.21
C ALA A 72 -5.44 3.40 11.96
N ILE A 73 -6.39 2.55 11.56
CA ILE A 73 -7.71 2.47 12.17
C ILE A 73 -8.09 1.01 12.37
N ASN A 74 -8.83 0.75 13.45
CA ASN A 74 -9.24 -0.58 13.85
C ASN A 74 -8.03 -1.55 13.87
N SER A 75 -7.05 -1.27 14.72
CA SER A 75 -5.86 -2.13 14.87
C SER A 75 -5.88 -2.83 16.22
N VAL A 76 -5.67 -4.14 16.20
CA VAL A 76 -5.62 -5.03 17.36
C VAL A 76 -4.31 -5.79 17.33
N VAL A 77 -3.55 -5.69 18.41
CA VAL A 77 -2.35 -6.51 18.63
C VAL A 77 -2.47 -7.12 20.02
N TYR A 78 -2.62 -8.44 20.08
CA TYR A 78 -2.81 -9.16 21.34
C TYR A 78 -1.99 -10.44 21.36
N ARG A 79 -1.13 -10.65 22.35
CA ARG A 79 -0.24 -11.83 22.38
C ARG A 79 -0.94 -13.13 22.74
N GLY A 80 -2.18 -13.08 23.22
CA GLY A 80 -2.94 -14.26 23.60
C GLY A 80 -3.99 -14.63 22.57
N ASP A 81 -4.94 -15.44 23.01
CA ASP A 81 -6.06 -15.90 22.20
C ASP A 81 -7.21 -14.88 22.24
N LEU A 82 -7.80 -14.62 21.08
CA LEU A 82 -8.96 -13.75 20.93
C LEU A 82 -10.17 -14.59 20.56
N ARG A 83 -11.31 -14.26 21.14
CA ARG A 83 -12.58 -14.87 20.80
C ARG A 83 -13.09 -14.31 19.48
N ASN A 84 -13.41 -13.01 19.47
CA ASN A 84 -14.01 -12.35 18.32
C ASN A 84 -13.29 -11.04 18.06
N VAL A 85 -12.97 -10.77 16.81
CA VAL A 85 -12.56 -9.43 16.37
C VAL A 85 -13.44 -9.00 15.21
N VAL A 86 -14.23 -7.96 15.45
CA VAL A 86 -15.09 -7.33 14.45
C VAL A 86 -14.58 -5.92 14.20
N GLN A 87 -14.21 -5.62 12.96
CA GLN A 87 -13.62 -4.35 12.54
C GLN A 87 -14.35 -3.83 11.31
N ARG A 88 -15.00 -2.68 11.43
CA ARG A 88 -15.75 -2.04 10.33
C ARG A 88 -15.19 -0.65 10.06
N PHE A 89 -14.81 -0.37 8.82
CA PHE A 89 -14.34 0.95 8.41
C PHE A 89 -15.12 1.48 7.20
N ASP A 90 -15.78 2.61 7.41
CA ASP A 90 -16.64 3.31 6.45
C ASP A 90 -16.24 4.80 6.43
N GLY A 91 -15.07 5.10 5.85
CA GLY A 91 -14.52 6.44 5.82
C GLY A 91 -13.29 6.58 4.93
N THR A 92 -12.62 7.72 5.01
CA THR A 92 -11.45 8.02 4.17
C THR A 92 -10.18 8.06 5.02
N GLN A 93 -9.16 7.28 4.68
CA GLN A 93 -7.79 7.48 5.13
C GLN A 93 -7.00 8.14 4.00
N SER A 94 -6.38 9.28 4.25
CA SER A 94 -5.59 10.01 3.27
C SER A 94 -4.23 10.41 3.82
N VAL A 95 -3.17 10.12 3.09
CA VAL A 95 -1.82 10.64 3.33
C VAL A 95 -1.41 11.47 2.12
N ASP A 96 -1.05 12.74 2.34
CA ASP A 96 -0.53 13.64 1.31
C ASP A 96 0.84 14.19 1.74
N ASN A 97 1.88 13.68 1.09
CA ASN A 97 3.24 14.22 1.19
C ASN A 97 3.51 15.04 -0.08
N ARG A 98 3.63 16.36 0.08
CA ARG A 98 3.87 17.30 -1.03
C ARG A 98 5.16 18.07 -0.84
N LEU A 99 5.97 18.10 -1.89
CA LEU A 99 7.18 18.91 -2.01
C LEU A 99 7.11 19.75 -3.27
N ALA A 100 7.08 21.08 -3.11
CA ALA A 100 7.29 22.03 -4.20
C ALA A 100 8.66 22.69 -4.01
N LEU A 101 9.67 22.14 -4.66
CA LEU A 101 11.07 22.58 -4.65
C LEU A 101 11.48 23.04 -6.06
N GLY A 102 10.54 23.61 -6.81
CA GLY A 102 10.74 24.05 -8.20
C GLY A 102 11.71 25.21 -8.36
N LEU A 103 12.35 25.68 -7.28
CA LEU A 103 13.31 26.78 -7.27
C LEU A 103 14.64 26.40 -6.57
N VAL A 104 14.86 25.11 -6.31
CA VAL A 104 16.03 24.62 -5.54
C VAL A 104 16.69 23.46 -6.27
N ASP A 105 18.03 23.49 -6.33
CA ASP A 105 18.82 22.36 -6.81
C ASP A 105 19.04 21.35 -5.67
N ILE A 106 18.78 20.07 -5.95
CA ILE A 106 18.81 19.01 -4.94
C ILE A 106 20.03 18.12 -5.12
N PHE A 107 20.96 18.18 -4.17
CA PHE A 107 22.16 17.35 -4.12
C PHE A 107 22.07 16.21 -3.09
N GLY A 108 21.06 16.23 -2.21
CA GLY A 108 20.80 15.20 -1.19
C GLY A 108 19.70 14.21 -1.60
N ASP A 109 19.27 13.40 -0.64
CA ASP A 109 18.21 12.40 -0.82
C ASP A 109 16.86 12.92 -0.34
N ILE A 110 15.83 12.74 -1.16
CA ILE A 110 14.43 12.99 -0.82
C ILE A 110 13.73 11.66 -0.61
N SER A 111 13.04 11.50 0.52
CA SER A 111 12.21 10.32 0.81
C SER A 111 10.80 10.74 1.22
N GLN A 112 9.79 10.22 0.53
CA GLN A 112 8.38 10.38 0.89
C GLN A 112 7.76 9.00 1.13
N SER A 113 7.14 8.81 2.29
CA SER A 113 6.46 7.57 2.63
C SER A 113 5.06 7.84 3.16
N GLY A 114 4.07 7.18 2.55
CA GLY A 114 2.68 7.24 2.99
C GLY A 114 2.11 5.86 3.25
N LYS A 115 1.36 5.70 4.34
CA LYS A 115 0.73 4.43 4.71
C LYS A 115 -0.69 4.61 5.24
N ASN A 116 -1.62 3.80 4.76
CA ASN A 116 -2.94 3.63 5.36
C ASN A 116 -3.16 2.17 5.76
N LEU A 117 -3.69 1.94 6.96
CA LEU A 117 -4.08 0.63 7.46
C LEU A 117 -5.49 0.70 8.07
N ALA A 118 -6.41 -0.14 7.58
CA ALA A 118 -7.77 -0.24 8.11
C ALA A 118 -8.14 -1.69 8.39
N GLY A 119 -8.49 -2.00 9.64
CA GLY A 119 -8.85 -3.37 10.02
C GLY A 119 -7.63 -4.27 10.04
N SER A 120 -6.89 -4.27 11.14
CA SER A 120 -5.74 -5.14 11.34
C SER A 120 -5.85 -5.88 12.67
N THR A 121 -5.58 -7.17 12.65
CA THR A 121 -5.57 -8.02 13.84
C THR A 121 -4.35 -8.92 13.82
N VAL A 122 -3.59 -8.92 14.91
CA VAL A 122 -2.47 -9.85 15.14
C VAL A 122 -2.69 -10.53 16.49
N SER A 123 -2.80 -11.86 16.50
CA SER A 123 -2.97 -12.66 17.72
C SER A 123 -2.23 -14.00 17.74
N ASN A 124 -2.32 -14.74 18.86
CA ASN A 124 -1.87 -16.13 18.91
C ASN A 124 -2.88 -17.05 18.22
N SER A 125 -4.14 -16.96 18.63
CA SER A 125 -5.28 -17.58 17.94
C SER A 125 -6.47 -16.63 17.88
N LEU A 126 -7.42 -16.92 16.99
CA LEU A 126 -8.62 -16.12 16.77
C LEU A 126 -9.81 -17.05 16.45
N GLU A 127 -10.81 -17.15 17.32
CA GLU A 127 -11.98 -18.01 17.00
C GLU A 127 -12.81 -17.43 15.84
N PHE A 128 -12.95 -16.10 15.80
CA PHE A 128 -13.71 -15.40 14.76
C PHE A 128 -13.11 -14.05 14.35
N ALA A 129 -12.93 -13.83 13.04
CA ALA A 129 -12.53 -12.55 12.46
C ALA A 129 -13.61 -12.03 11.49
N ASP A 130 -14.05 -10.79 11.65
CA ASP A 130 -14.96 -10.13 10.72
C ASP A 130 -14.45 -8.72 10.41
N GLN A 131 -13.92 -8.53 9.20
CA GLN A 131 -13.30 -7.28 8.79
C GLN A 131 -13.99 -6.75 7.54
N LEU A 132 -14.43 -5.49 7.60
CA LEU A 132 -15.10 -4.79 6.51
C LEU A 132 -14.38 -3.48 6.19
N LEU A 133 -14.07 -3.29 4.90
CA LEU A 133 -13.93 -1.97 4.27
C LEU A 133 -15.20 -1.74 3.45
N GLY A 134 -16.10 -0.88 3.92
CA GLY A 134 -17.40 -0.72 3.28
C GLY A 134 -17.34 0.13 2.02
N ALA A 135 -18.50 0.31 1.38
CA ALA A 135 -18.62 0.94 0.07
C ALA A 135 -18.08 2.39 0.01
N ASP A 136 -18.09 3.12 1.13
CA ASP A 136 -17.53 4.46 1.24
C ASP A 136 -16.06 4.47 1.73
N GLY A 137 -15.48 3.28 1.94
CA GLY A 137 -14.13 3.07 2.42
C GLY A 137 -13.08 3.48 1.39
N GLN A 138 -12.28 4.49 1.69
CA GLN A 138 -11.23 4.99 0.81
C GLN A 138 -9.88 5.01 1.53
N GLN A 139 -8.85 4.50 0.87
CA GLN A 139 -7.47 4.63 1.30
C GLN A 139 -6.66 5.28 0.19
N LEU A 140 -6.16 6.49 0.44
CA LEU A 140 -5.49 7.33 -0.55
C LEU A 140 -4.09 7.68 -0.05
N VAL A 141 -3.06 7.40 -0.84
CA VAL A 141 -1.70 7.87 -0.58
C VAL A 141 -1.24 8.68 -1.78
N LEU A 142 -0.87 9.93 -1.54
CA LEU A 142 -0.24 10.81 -2.52
C LEU A 142 1.15 11.18 -2.02
N ASN A 143 2.18 10.79 -2.77
CA ASN A 143 3.52 11.33 -2.63
C ASN A 143 3.82 12.15 -3.88
N SER A 144 3.97 13.46 -3.73
CA SER A 144 4.18 14.39 -4.83
C SER A 144 5.42 15.25 -4.60
N ALA A 145 6.25 15.37 -5.62
CA ALA A 145 7.43 16.22 -5.61
C ALA A 145 7.62 16.95 -6.96
N GLU A 146 7.93 18.23 -6.91
CA GLU A 146 8.35 19.07 -8.04
C GLU A 146 9.75 19.62 -7.75
N ILE A 147 10.71 19.43 -8.66
CA ILE A 147 12.12 19.78 -8.46
C ILE A 147 12.68 20.47 -9.70
N ALA A 148 13.40 21.57 -9.53
CA ALA A 148 14.08 22.25 -10.63
C ALA A 148 15.18 21.38 -11.23
N ILE A 149 16.26 21.14 -10.45
CA ILE A 149 17.38 20.31 -10.89
C ILE A 149 17.67 19.22 -9.87
N LEU A 150 17.64 17.97 -10.31
CA LEU A 150 17.94 16.80 -9.48
C LEU A 150 19.35 16.27 -9.74
N TYR A 151 20.21 16.36 -8.73
CA TYR A 151 21.54 15.73 -8.71
C TYR A 151 21.61 14.51 -7.78
N GLY A 152 20.76 14.44 -6.74
CA GLY A 152 20.67 13.34 -5.77
C GLY A 152 19.56 12.33 -6.07
N SER A 153 19.00 11.70 -5.04
CA SER A 153 17.97 10.67 -5.22
C SER A 153 16.58 11.06 -4.71
N VAL A 154 15.54 10.49 -5.33
CA VAL A 154 14.15 10.62 -4.87
C VAL A 154 13.55 9.23 -4.69
N GLY A 155 13.12 8.91 -3.47
CA GLY A 155 12.38 7.72 -3.13
C GLY A 155 10.95 8.04 -2.71
N GLN A 156 9.94 7.48 -3.38
CA GLN A 156 8.54 7.60 -3.01
C GLN A 156 7.95 6.21 -2.77
N SER A 157 7.30 6.03 -1.61
CA SER A 157 6.68 4.76 -1.23
C SER A 157 5.29 4.98 -0.68
N GLY A 158 4.29 4.29 -1.24
CA GLY A 158 2.91 4.37 -0.78
C GLY A 158 2.32 2.98 -0.55
N ILE A 159 1.63 2.80 0.57
CA ILE A 159 1.03 1.52 0.96
C ILE A 159 -0.39 1.73 1.49
N ASN A 160 -1.37 1.05 0.91
CA ASN A 160 -2.69 0.87 1.50
C ASN A 160 -2.89 -0.59 1.89
N MET A 161 -3.46 -0.83 3.07
CA MET A 161 -3.78 -2.17 3.54
C MET A 161 -5.14 -2.16 4.25
N ALA A 162 -6.03 -3.06 3.85
CA ALA A 162 -7.34 -3.25 4.44
C ALA A 162 -7.53 -4.69 4.89
N ASN A 163 -8.28 -4.97 5.96
CA ASN A 163 -8.67 -6.32 6.37
C ASN A 163 -7.46 -7.30 6.46
N TYR A 164 -6.51 -6.98 7.34
CA TYR A 164 -5.36 -7.83 7.65
C TYR A 164 -5.64 -8.65 8.91
N ALA A 165 -5.57 -9.98 8.82
CA ALA A 165 -5.67 -10.87 9.96
C ALA A 165 -4.47 -11.83 9.99
N GLU A 166 -3.76 -11.83 11.11
CA GLU A 166 -2.65 -12.74 11.38
C GLU A 166 -2.85 -13.43 12.73
N ALA A 167 -2.75 -14.76 12.74
CA ALA A 167 -2.73 -15.53 13.97
C ALA A 167 -1.65 -16.59 13.90
N THR A 168 -0.80 -16.69 14.93
CA THR A 168 0.32 -17.64 14.91
C THR A 168 -0.12 -19.10 14.72
N LEU A 169 -1.20 -19.52 15.40
CA LEU A 169 -1.62 -20.93 15.45
C LEU A 169 -2.89 -21.20 14.64
N ALA A 170 -3.94 -20.41 14.87
CA ALA A 170 -5.25 -20.75 14.30
C ALA A 170 -6.16 -19.54 14.13
N ILE A 171 -6.91 -19.56 13.04
CA ILE A 171 -8.13 -18.78 12.84
C ILE A 171 -9.27 -19.77 12.67
N GLY A 172 -10.29 -19.73 13.52
CA GLY A 172 -11.45 -20.60 13.39
C GLY A 172 -12.27 -20.23 12.16
N SER A 173 -13.16 -19.26 12.31
CA SER A 173 -13.98 -18.75 11.20
C SER A 173 -13.64 -17.31 10.87
N ALA A 174 -13.69 -16.93 9.59
CA ALA A 174 -13.44 -15.56 9.21
C ALA A 174 -14.27 -15.07 8.03
N SER A 175 -14.59 -13.79 8.06
CA SER A 175 -15.19 -13.02 6.98
C SER A 175 -14.36 -11.77 6.73
N GLN A 176 -13.87 -11.60 5.50
CA GLN A 176 -13.16 -10.40 5.09
C GLN A 176 -13.83 -9.84 3.83
N ILE A 177 -14.38 -8.63 3.95
CA ILE A 177 -15.22 -8.02 2.93
C ILE A 177 -14.66 -6.64 2.57
N ILE A 178 -14.45 -6.44 1.27
CA ILE A 178 -14.25 -5.12 0.67
C ILE A 178 -15.42 -4.92 -0.26
N GLU A 179 -16.27 -3.92 0.01
CA GLU A 179 -17.51 -3.71 -0.73
C GLU A 179 -17.30 -2.98 -2.07
N LEU A 180 -18.31 -3.08 -2.93
CA LEU A 180 -18.36 -2.35 -4.18
C LEU A 180 -18.42 -0.85 -3.88
N GLY A 181 -17.50 -0.08 -4.47
CA GLY A 181 -17.33 1.34 -4.21
C GLY A 181 -16.12 1.68 -3.34
N ALA A 182 -15.59 0.70 -2.60
CA ALA A 182 -14.35 0.89 -1.84
C ALA A 182 -13.15 1.10 -2.78
N VAL A 183 -12.24 2.01 -2.40
CA VAL A 183 -11.08 2.38 -3.23
C VAL A 183 -9.79 2.33 -2.42
N GLN A 184 -8.77 1.68 -2.98
CA GLN A 184 -7.39 1.79 -2.54
C GLN A 184 -6.57 2.41 -3.67
N HIS A 185 -6.01 3.59 -3.44
CA HIS A 185 -5.23 4.32 -4.43
C HIS A 185 -3.89 4.81 -3.88
N VAL A 186 -2.81 4.48 -4.58
CA VAL A 186 -1.48 5.03 -4.36
C VAL A 186 -1.07 5.80 -5.61
N ASP A 187 -0.69 7.06 -5.42
CA ASP A 187 -0.13 7.94 -6.43
C ASP A 187 1.24 8.44 -5.97
N ASN A 188 2.28 8.03 -6.68
CA ASN A 188 3.64 8.56 -6.53
C ASN A 188 3.95 9.36 -7.79
N ARG A 189 4.03 10.69 -7.64
CA ARG A 189 4.30 11.62 -8.72
C ARG A 189 5.55 12.42 -8.47
N LEU A 190 6.45 12.43 -9.45
CA LEU A 190 7.63 13.26 -9.45
C LEU A 190 7.69 14.04 -10.78
N GLU A 191 7.91 15.34 -10.69
CA GLU A 191 8.16 16.22 -11.82
C GLU A 191 9.51 16.91 -11.66
N VAL A 192 10.37 16.80 -12.66
CA VAL A 192 11.73 17.34 -12.61
C VAL A 192 12.00 18.14 -13.88
N ALA A 193 12.40 19.41 -13.76
CA ALA A 193 12.71 20.23 -14.94
C ALA A 193 14.04 19.82 -15.62
N ALA A 194 15.06 19.46 -14.85
CA ALA A 194 16.30 18.90 -15.36
C ALA A 194 16.90 17.85 -14.41
N MET A 195 17.47 16.79 -14.95
CA MET A 195 18.05 15.71 -14.15
C MET A 195 19.48 15.39 -14.56
N SER A 196 20.35 15.20 -13.58
CA SER A 196 21.70 14.69 -13.79
C SER A 196 21.65 13.22 -14.20
N ALA A 197 21.97 12.91 -15.46
CA ALA A 197 21.98 11.54 -15.98
C ALA A 197 22.99 10.61 -15.27
N VAL A 198 23.99 11.17 -14.57
CA VAL A 198 25.08 10.38 -13.94
C VAL A 198 24.80 10.08 -12.46
N SER A 199 24.19 11.01 -11.73
CA SER A 199 24.09 10.93 -10.26
C SER A 199 22.66 10.81 -9.75
N ALA A 200 21.66 11.11 -10.58
CA ALA A 200 20.28 11.08 -10.15
C ALA A 200 19.68 9.67 -10.22
N ALA A 201 18.94 9.31 -9.17
CA ALA A 201 18.22 8.05 -9.09
C ALA A 201 16.81 8.28 -8.53
N ILE A 202 15.81 7.71 -9.20
CA ILE A 202 14.41 7.79 -8.82
C ILE A 202 13.90 6.39 -8.54
N SER A 203 13.25 6.20 -7.39
CA SER A 203 12.62 4.95 -6.99
C SER A 203 11.18 5.23 -6.53
N GLN A 204 10.20 4.63 -7.20
CA GLN A 204 8.79 4.72 -6.81
C GLN A 204 8.22 3.33 -6.54
N ARG A 205 7.58 3.17 -5.39
CA ARG A 205 6.91 1.92 -4.98
C ARG A 205 5.49 2.22 -4.53
N GLY A 206 4.51 1.56 -5.13
CA GLY A 206 3.12 1.67 -4.71
C GLY A 206 2.49 0.31 -4.49
N GLU A 207 1.79 0.13 -3.38
CA GLU A 207 1.25 -1.17 -2.98
C GLU A 207 -0.17 -1.03 -2.39
N ASN A 208 -1.13 -1.79 -2.92
CA ASN A 208 -2.45 -1.96 -2.33
C ASN A 208 -2.65 -3.42 -1.92
N PHE A 209 -3.02 -3.63 -0.66
CA PHE A 209 -3.36 -4.92 -0.09
C PHE A 209 -4.80 -4.89 0.41
N GLY A 210 -5.64 -5.75 -0.18
CA GLY A 210 -7.00 -6.03 0.26
C GLY A 210 -6.99 -7.07 1.36
N ASN A 211 -7.92 -8.03 1.32
CA ASN A 211 -8.09 -9.04 2.36
C ASN A 211 -6.86 -9.97 2.48
N ILE A 212 -6.08 -9.80 3.54
CA ILE A 212 -4.91 -10.62 3.84
C ILE A 212 -5.19 -11.50 5.07
N MET A 213 -4.88 -12.79 4.96
CA MET A 213 -4.98 -13.72 6.08
C MET A 213 -3.73 -14.60 6.19
N ILE A 214 -3.12 -14.64 7.37
CA ILE A 214 -1.93 -15.47 7.62
C ILE A 214 -2.16 -16.25 8.92
N SER A 215 -2.13 -17.58 8.85
CA SER A 215 -2.16 -18.42 10.04
C SER A 215 -1.64 -19.80 9.77
N GLU A 216 -1.22 -20.56 10.77
CA GLU A 216 -0.91 -21.98 10.56
C GLU A 216 -2.18 -22.73 10.12
N THR A 217 -3.30 -22.57 10.82
CA THR A 217 -4.56 -23.23 10.46
C THR A 217 -5.72 -22.25 10.29
N VAL A 218 -6.59 -22.52 9.31
CA VAL A 218 -7.85 -21.79 9.11
C VAL A 218 -9.00 -22.79 8.96
N ASP A 219 -10.01 -22.77 9.83
CA ASP A 219 -11.11 -23.76 9.72
C ASP A 219 -12.07 -23.39 8.59
N SER A 220 -12.55 -22.15 8.54
CA SER A 220 -13.47 -21.68 7.50
C SER A 220 -13.30 -20.20 7.18
N LEU A 221 -13.44 -19.84 5.91
CA LEU A 221 -13.23 -18.48 5.45
C LEU A 221 -14.11 -18.13 4.26
N THR A 222 -14.80 -17.00 4.38
CA THR A 222 -15.49 -16.36 3.27
C THR A 222 -14.84 -15.01 2.98
N ARG A 223 -14.46 -14.78 1.72
CA ARG A 223 -13.99 -13.45 1.28
C ARG A 223 -14.75 -12.94 0.10
N ASN A 224 -15.04 -11.65 0.18
CA ASN A 224 -15.59 -10.89 -0.93
C ASN A 224 -14.71 -9.67 -1.14
N PHE A 225 -14.16 -9.55 -2.34
CA PHE A 225 -13.49 -8.33 -2.76
C PHE A 225 -14.27 -7.74 -3.93
N ALA A 226 -14.86 -6.57 -3.71
CA ALA A 226 -15.69 -5.87 -4.69
C ALA A 226 -15.16 -4.47 -5.09
N GLY A 227 -14.01 -4.05 -4.53
CA GLY A 227 -13.48 -2.70 -4.67
C GLY A 227 -12.53 -2.47 -5.85
N ASP A 228 -11.94 -1.27 -5.88
CA ASP A 228 -10.93 -0.88 -6.88
C ASP A 228 -9.55 -0.69 -6.24
N GLN A 229 -8.52 -1.21 -6.90
CA GLN A 229 -7.12 -1.00 -6.51
C GLN A 229 -6.35 -0.35 -7.66
N LYS A 230 -5.75 0.81 -7.37
CA LYS A 230 -4.96 1.56 -8.35
C LYS A 230 -3.62 1.98 -7.77
N VAL A 231 -2.54 1.59 -8.44
CA VAL A 231 -1.20 2.15 -8.23
C VAL A 231 -0.83 2.96 -9.45
N HIS A 232 -0.40 4.20 -9.24
CA HIS A 232 0.09 5.10 -10.27
C HIS A 232 1.45 5.64 -9.86
N ASN A 233 2.48 5.29 -10.60
CA ASN A 233 3.83 5.78 -10.44
C ASN A 233 4.19 6.59 -11.69
N VAL A 234 4.43 7.88 -11.53
CA VAL A 234 4.69 8.83 -12.62
C VAL A 234 5.95 9.59 -12.36
N VAL A 235 6.82 9.62 -13.36
CA VAL A 235 7.95 10.55 -13.44
C VAL A 235 7.77 11.38 -14.71
N VAL A 236 7.74 12.71 -14.57
CA VAL A 236 7.75 13.65 -15.69
C VAL A 236 9.13 14.32 -15.75
N LEU A 237 9.81 14.18 -16.88
CA LEU A 237 11.14 14.70 -17.15
C LEU A 237 11.03 15.91 -18.07
N GLY A 238 11.63 17.03 -17.68
CA GLY A 238 11.75 18.24 -18.48
C GLY A 238 12.74 18.07 -19.63
N GLU A 239 13.96 18.58 -19.43
CA GLU A 239 15.07 18.45 -20.37
C GLU A 239 16.17 17.52 -19.84
N GLY A 240 16.73 16.66 -20.70
CA GLY A 240 17.90 15.82 -20.40
C GLY A 240 17.68 14.32 -20.58
N GLU A 241 18.76 13.55 -20.50
CA GLU A 241 18.72 12.09 -20.45
C GLU A 241 18.20 11.62 -19.10
N ALA A 242 17.36 10.59 -19.09
CA ALA A 242 16.95 9.96 -17.84
C ALA A 242 18.19 9.35 -17.16
N GLY A 243 18.44 9.72 -15.90
CA GLY A 243 19.20 8.93 -14.95
C GLY A 243 18.50 7.58 -14.67
N SER A 244 18.81 6.96 -13.54
CA SER A 244 18.15 5.69 -13.18
C SER A 244 16.73 5.93 -12.67
N VAL A 245 15.74 5.27 -13.26
CA VAL A 245 14.34 5.29 -12.80
C VAL A 245 13.88 3.86 -12.57
N THR A 246 13.50 3.55 -11.33
CA THR A 246 12.92 2.26 -10.97
C THR A 246 11.50 2.47 -10.43
N GLN A 247 10.52 1.81 -11.03
CA GLN A 247 9.13 1.86 -10.60
C GLN A 247 8.61 0.45 -10.34
N HIS A 248 7.90 0.28 -9.22
CA HIS A 248 7.27 -0.98 -8.85
C HIS A 248 5.86 -0.70 -8.34
N GLY A 249 4.89 -1.44 -8.84
CA GLY A 249 3.51 -1.34 -8.40
C GLY A 249 2.88 -2.71 -8.15
N THR A 250 2.20 -2.84 -7.02
CA THR A 250 1.57 -4.10 -6.61
C THR A 250 0.12 -3.86 -6.20
N ASN A 251 -0.80 -4.65 -6.73
CA ASN A 251 -2.14 -4.78 -6.16
C ASN A 251 -2.39 -6.25 -5.80
N MET A 252 -2.92 -6.47 -4.61
CA MET A 252 -3.29 -7.79 -4.11
C MET A 252 -4.67 -7.70 -3.48
N ALA A 253 -5.68 -8.35 -4.07
CA ALA A 253 -7.07 -8.25 -3.58
C ALA A 253 -7.34 -9.23 -2.43
N ASN A 254 -7.02 -10.51 -2.61
CA ASN A 254 -7.16 -11.56 -1.60
C ASN A 254 -5.87 -12.40 -1.54
N PHE A 255 -5.31 -12.54 -0.34
CA PHE A 255 -4.17 -13.40 -0.08
C PHE A 255 -4.36 -14.25 1.17
N ILE A 256 -4.02 -15.54 1.09
CA ILE A 256 -3.87 -16.37 2.28
C ILE A 256 -2.64 -17.22 2.22
N MET A 257 -2.00 -17.31 3.38
CA MET A 257 -0.95 -18.25 3.64
C MET A 257 -1.33 -19.07 4.87
N ALA A 258 -1.45 -20.38 4.70
CA ALA A 258 -1.70 -21.31 5.80
C ALA A 258 -1.17 -22.71 5.50
N SER A 259 -0.88 -23.49 6.53
CA SER A 259 -0.55 -24.90 6.33
C SER A 259 -1.79 -25.76 6.10
N ARG A 260 -2.92 -25.36 6.70
CA ARG A 260 -4.22 -26.03 6.55
C ARG A 260 -5.37 -25.04 6.40
N ILE A 261 -6.26 -25.31 5.45
CA ILE A 261 -7.51 -24.58 5.24
C ILE A 261 -8.66 -25.60 5.16
N GLY A 262 -9.65 -25.52 6.05
CA GLY A 262 -10.80 -26.44 6.06
C GLY A 262 -11.76 -26.15 4.90
N ALA A 263 -12.40 -24.98 4.93
CA ALA A 263 -13.29 -24.52 3.86
C ALA A 263 -12.97 -23.08 3.44
N LEU A 264 -12.91 -22.83 2.13
CA LEU A 264 -12.64 -21.51 1.57
C LEU A 264 -13.58 -21.16 0.43
N GLU A 265 -14.27 -20.03 0.58
CA GLU A 265 -15.01 -19.36 -0.48
C GLU A 265 -14.41 -17.98 -0.73
N GLN A 266 -14.02 -17.71 -1.98
CA GLN A 266 -13.50 -16.41 -2.41
C GLN A 266 -14.21 -15.94 -3.67
N ILE A 267 -14.77 -14.74 -3.60
CA ILE A 267 -15.41 -14.05 -4.71
C ILE A 267 -14.71 -12.71 -4.89
N SER A 268 -14.29 -12.44 -6.12
CA SER A 268 -13.66 -11.17 -6.49
C SER A 268 -14.31 -10.58 -7.72
N VAL A 269 -14.81 -9.35 -7.57
CA VAL A 269 -15.39 -8.49 -8.61
C VAL A 269 -14.82 -7.09 -8.44
N GLY A 270 -14.57 -6.31 -9.48
CA GLY A 270 -13.96 -4.98 -9.36
C GLY A 270 -12.74 -4.84 -10.25
N THR A 271 -11.84 -3.87 -10.00
CA THR A 271 -10.73 -3.59 -10.93
C THR A 271 -9.37 -3.42 -10.26
N GLN A 272 -8.33 -3.82 -10.98
CA GLN A 272 -6.93 -3.63 -10.61
C GLN A 272 -6.18 -2.92 -11.74
N SER A 273 -5.46 -1.87 -11.37
CA SER A 273 -4.59 -1.15 -12.31
C SER A 273 -3.26 -0.78 -11.67
N VAL A 274 -2.18 -1.13 -12.35
CA VAL A 274 -0.85 -0.63 -12.05
C VAL A 274 -0.35 0.12 -13.27
N VAL A 275 -0.08 1.41 -13.11
CA VAL A 275 0.49 2.27 -14.16
C VAL A 275 1.84 2.76 -13.69
N ASN A 276 2.89 2.31 -14.36
CA ASN A 276 4.24 2.86 -14.22
C ASN A 276 4.57 3.60 -15.51
N GLU A 277 4.84 4.89 -15.42
CA GLU A 277 5.17 5.71 -16.58
C GLU A 277 6.28 6.70 -16.29
N VAL A 278 7.13 6.89 -17.30
CA VAL A 278 8.11 7.97 -17.39
C VAL A 278 7.75 8.75 -18.64
N LEU A 279 7.49 10.05 -18.48
CA LEU A 279 7.01 10.93 -19.52
C LEU A 279 8.01 12.06 -19.74
N ASP A 280 8.11 12.57 -20.98
CA ASP A 280 8.79 13.84 -21.26
C ASP A 280 7.88 15.04 -20.94
N ALA A 281 8.40 16.25 -21.09
CA ALA A 281 7.66 17.49 -20.85
C ALA A 281 6.43 17.67 -21.75
N GLN A 282 6.38 16.96 -22.88
CA GLN A 282 5.27 16.98 -23.83
C GLN A 282 4.25 15.85 -23.55
N GLY A 283 4.51 15.00 -22.57
CA GLY A 283 3.67 13.87 -22.19
C GLY A 283 3.89 12.60 -23.02
N ASN A 284 4.97 12.51 -23.82
CA ASN A 284 5.30 11.29 -24.53
C ASN A 284 6.06 10.33 -23.61
N ALA A 285 5.82 9.02 -23.78
CA ALA A 285 6.52 8.00 -23.01
C ALA A 285 8.02 7.97 -23.34
N VAL A 286 8.85 8.00 -22.30
CA VAL A 286 10.31 7.85 -22.38
C VAL A 286 10.67 6.40 -22.07
N THR A 287 11.47 5.78 -22.92
CA THR A 287 11.95 4.39 -22.76
C THR A 287 13.46 4.32 -23.01
N GLY A 288 14.21 3.52 -22.25
CA GLY A 288 15.66 3.41 -22.46
C GLY A 288 16.40 2.60 -21.38
N GLY A 289 17.71 2.41 -21.60
CA GLY A 289 18.61 1.69 -20.69
C GLY A 289 18.90 2.50 -19.43
N GLY A 290 18.04 2.37 -18.43
CA GLY A 290 18.06 3.17 -17.20
C GLY A 290 16.68 3.24 -16.53
N ILE A 291 15.63 2.90 -17.28
CA ILE A 291 14.25 2.82 -16.78
C ILE A 291 13.90 1.35 -16.58
N THR A 292 13.52 0.97 -15.37
CA THR A 292 13.02 -0.36 -15.01
C THR A 292 11.65 -0.21 -14.38
N GLN A 293 10.64 -0.85 -14.95
CA GLN A 293 9.27 -0.77 -14.46
C GLN A 293 8.72 -2.17 -14.29
N THR A 294 8.19 -2.48 -13.11
CA THR A 294 7.60 -3.78 -12.79
C THR A 294 6.21 -3.62 -12.21
N SER A 295 5.33 -4.58 -12.49
CA SER A 295 3.95 -4.56 -12.01
C SER A 295 3.45 -5.94 -11.64
N ASP A 296 2.78 -6.05 -10.49
CA ASP A 296 2.20 -7.31 -10.01
C ASP A 296 0.74 -7.08 -9.60
N ASN A 297 -0.19 -7.67 -10.35
CA ASN A 297 -1.61 -7.70 -9.99
C ASN A 297 -2.00 -9.12 -9.59
N SER A 298 -2.57 -9.30 -8.41
CA SER A 298 -2.99 -10.59 -7.87
C SER A 298 -4.42 -10.48 -7.31
N VAL A 299 -5.35 -11.29 -7.81
CA VAL A 299 -6.74 -11.26 -7.34
C VAL A 299 -6.94 -12.22 -6.17
N ASN A 300 -6.82 -13.52 -6.41
CA ASN A 300 -7.03 -14.55 -5.40
C ASN A 300 -5.80 -15.45 -5.33
N VAL A 301 -5.01 -15.30 -4.27
CA VAL A 301 -3.79 -16.09 -4.05
C VAL A 301 -3.91 -16.89 -2.76
N ILE A 302 -3.68 -18.20 -2.88
CA ILE A 302 -3.57 -19.13 -1.76
C ILE A 302 -2.18 -19.74 -1.81
N ILE A 303 -1.47 -19.68 -0.68
CA ILE A 303 -0.21 -20.38 -0.46
C ILE A 303 -0.45 -21.38 0.66
N LEU A 304 -0.30 -22.66 0.34
CA LEU A 304 -0.31 -23.76 1.29
C LEU A 304 1.11 -24.11 1.67
N THR A 305 1.49 -23.85 2.92
CA THR A 305 2.84 -24.11 3.43
C THR A 305 2.94 -25.51 4.05
N GLN A 306 4.16 -26.02 4.19
CA GLN A 306 4.40 -27.27 4.89
C GLN A 306 3.88 -27.19 6.35
N PRO A 307 3.05 -28.16 6.81
CA PRO A 307 2.65 -28.23 8.21
C PRO A 307 3.85 -28.46 9.14
N ALA A 308 3.81 -27.87 10.34
CA ALA A 308 4.86 -28.05 11.35
C ALA A 308 4.96 -29.51 11.82
N GLU A 309 3.84 -30.24 11.82
CA GLU A 309 3.76 -31.66 12.13
C GLU A 309 3.48 -32.44 10.84
N GLY A 310 4.43 -33.28 10.42
CA GLY A 310 4.40 -33.93 9.11
C GLY A 310 3.13 -34.74 8.84
N GLY A 311 2.63 -34.63 7.60
CA GLY A 311 1.54 -35.43 7.06
C GLY A 311 0.16 -34.82 7.31
N ASP A 312 -0.29 -33.99 6.35
CA ASP A 312 -1.71 -33.59 6.29
C ASP A 312 -2.36 -34.19 5.04
N ASP A 313 -3.21 -35.19 5.27
CA ASP A 313 -4.05 -35.85 4.27
C ASP A 313 -5.42 -35.14 4.12
N ALA A 314 -5.62 -34.00 4.78
CA ALA A 314 -6.88 -33.26 4.70
C ALA A 314 -7.18 -32.83 3.25
N THR A 315 -8.42 -33.12 2.83
CA THR A 315 -8.95 -32.62 1.57
C THR A 315 -9.27 -31.14 1.75
N ILE A 316 -8.62 -30.30 0.96
CA ILE A 316 -8.83 -28.85 0.98
C ILE A 316 -9.93 -28.52 -0.02
N LEU A 317 -11.06 -28.00 0.46
CA LEU A 317 -12.15 -27.54 -0.39
C LEU A 317 -12.01 -26.05 -0.66
N VAL A 318 -11.55 -25.71 -1.86
CA VAL A 318 -11.36 -24.34 -2.32
C VAL A 318 -12.35 -24.02 -3.44
N ALA A 319 -13.17 -22.99 -3.24
CA ALA A 319 -13.97 -22.36 -4.29
C ALA A 319 -13.47 -20.92 -4.52
N GLN A 320 -12.98 -20.64 -5.74
CA GLN A 320 -12.50 -19.31 -6.14
C GLN A 320 -13.20 -18.86 -7.41
N THR A 321 -13.78 -17.66 -7.38
CA THR A 321 -14.32 -16.98 -8.56
C THR A 321 -13.68 -15.59 -8.68
N ALA A 322 -13.20 -15.25 -9.88
CA ALA A 322 -12.66 -13.94 -10.19
C ALA A 322 -13.24 -13.45 -11.51
N ASP A 323 -14.06 -12.40 -11.44
CA ASP A 323 -14.48 -11.58 -12.58
C ASP A 323 -13.92 -10.17 -12.36
N PHE A 324 -12.61 -10.05 -12.60
CA PHE A 324 -11.82 -8.95 -12.06
C PHE A 324 -10.82 -8.44 -13.10
N PRO A 325 -11.18 -7.43 -13.91
CA PRO A 325 -10.27 -6.86 -14.89
C PRO A 325 -8.95 -6.36 -14.28
N GLN A 326 -7.85 -6.80 -14.88
CA GLN A 326 -6.49 -6.41 -14.50
C GLN A 326 -5.80 -5.65 -15.63
N SER A 327 -5.14 -4.56 -15.30
CA SER A 327 -4.33 -3.77 -16.24
C SER A 327 -2.97 -3.45 -15.64
N ALA A 328 -1.95 -3.51 -16.48
CA ALA A 328 -0.57 -3.22 -16.12
C ALA A 328 0.11 -2.47 -17.26
N ASN A 329 0.73 -1.33 -16.96
CA ASN A 329 1.62 -0.62 -17.87
C ASN A 329 3.04 -0.62 -17.25
N SER A 330 3.96 -1.37 -17.86
CA SER A 330 5.35 -1.52 -17.39
C SER A 330 6.28 -1.99 -18.50
N SER A 331 7.44 -1.36 -18.65
CA SER A 331 8.46 -1.72 -19.65
C SER A 331 9.41 -2.88 -19.26
N GLY A 332 9.55 -3.21 -17.96
CA GLY A 332 10.52 -4.20 -17.46
C GLY A 332 9.96 -5.58 -17.12
N GLY A 333 8.63 -5.73 -17.06
CA GLY A 333 7.94 -7.00 -16.80
C GLY A 333 6.67 -6.80 -15.97
N GLY A 334 5.66 -7.62 -16.19
CA GLY A 334 4.42 -7.56 -15.43
C GLY A 334 3.80 -8.94 -15.23
N ALA A 335 3.24 -9.19 -14.05
CA ALA A 335 2.48 -10.38 -13.74
C ALA A 335 1.02 -10.02 -13.44
N GLN A 336 0.10 -10.83 -13.97
CA GLN A 336 -1.33 -10.75 -13.71
C GLN A 336 -1.82 -12.14 -13.32
N THR A 337 -2.25 -12.27 -12.07
CA THR A 337 -2.74 -13.52 -11.50
C THR A 337 -4.20 -13.35 -11.10
N GLY A 338 -5.09 -14.11 -11.74
CA GLY A 338 -6.50 -14.22 -11.36
C GLY A 338 -6.66 -15.09 -10.12
N ASN A 339 -6.87 -16.39 -10.31
CA ASN A 339 -6.89 -17.38 -9.22
C ASN A 339 -5.58 -18.17 -9.22
N ALA A 340 -4.92 -18.27 -8.07
CA ALA A 340 -3.74 -19.08 -7.86
C ALA A 340 -3.81 -19.86 -6.55
N LEU A 341 -3.34 -21.11 -6.63
CA LEU A 341 -3.05 -21.97 -5.51
C LEU A 341 -1.61 -22.46 -5.66
N VAL A 342 -0.76 -22.15 -4.68
CA VAL A 342 0.62 -22.63 -4.59
C VAL A 342 0.69 -23.60 -3.43
N VAL A 343 1.25 -24.79 -3.68
CA VAL A 343 1.48 -25.81 -2.66
C VAL A 343 2.98 -25.91 -2.46
N ASP A 344 3.47 -25.35 -1.36
CA ASP A 344 4.87 -25.36 -0.94
C ASP A 344 5.01 -26.34 0.24
N ARG A 345 5.30 -27.61 -0.09
CA ARG A 345 5.31 -28.75 0.84
C ARG A 345 6.69 -29.37 0.98
#